data_AF-E1X3P1-F1
#
_entry.id   AF-E1X3P1-F1
#
_cell.length_a   1.000
_cell.length_b   1.000
_cell.length_c   1.000
_cell.angle_alpha   90.00
_cell.angle_beta   90.00
_cell.angle_gamma   90.00
#
_symmetry.space_group_name_H-M   'P 1'
#
loop_
_entity.id
_entity.type
_entity.pdbx_description
1 polymer ?
#
loop_
_entity_poly.entity_id
_entity_poly.type
_entity_poly.pdbx_seq_one_letter_code
_entity_poly.pdbx_strand_id
1 'polypeptide(L)'
;MVNKNNLTTILFLGTFSLVMSSCSSGYSYKKPESFEEKISRYEARSLNTNLVPEVQVSKSFKHTSRKSRGPASVTTSSSEDKGYNQYNNKRLYFLTLYSQYQQIKPLASNESVAIELNHCPSFHTSFLSYNESSPKSTSARDYKMPFKSMESLRDADNMTRYPEFFLPVSRSSTRPRVIDIAIKDNLSASKTKELVKSAINIHVAKTYSELTELCETGSSSNYYIYENLMTHIKTRDKISADQIGLKTLFKTTLFSNMALTTSIKRNQRQKSRGIASVGGQYGLDQEVIKRLEVPWVESYLQSK
;
A
#
# COMPACT_ATOMS: atom_id res chain seq x y z
N MET A 1 -13.37 -72.34 -58.06
CA MET A 1 -12.09 -71.64 -58.31
C MET A 1 -12.31 -70.16 -58.03
N VAL A 2 -11.92 -69.68 -56.86
CA VAL A 2 -11.96 -68.23 -56.51
C VAL A 2 -10.57 -67.67 -56.78
N ASN A 3 -10.53 -66.66 -57.66
CA ASN A 3 -9.29 -66.07 -58.16
C ASN A 3 -8.57 -65.30 -57.04
N LYS A 4 -7.29 -65.60 -56.79
CA LYS A 4 -6.51 -65.06 -55.65
C LYS A 4 -6.41 -63.52 -55.65
N ASN A 5 -6.65 -62.86 -56.79
CA ASN A 5 -6.57 -61.42 -56.92
C ASN A 5 -7.79 -60.65 -56.39
N ASN A 6 -8.92 -61.33 -56.11
CA ASN A 6 -10.11 -60.68 -55.55
C ASN A 6 -10.10 -60.62 -54.01
N LEU A 7 -9.30 -61.46 -53.34
CA LEU A 7 -9.25 -61.49 -51.87
C LEU A 7 -8.42 -60.33 -51.31
N THR A 8 -7.32 -59.97 -51.98
CA THR A 8 -6.43 -58.87 -51.57
C THR A 8 -7.07 -57.51 -51.78
N THR A 9 -7.84 -57.32 -52.85
CA THR A 9 -8.58 -56.07 -53.10
C THR A 9 -9.70 -55.83 -52.09
N ILE A 10 -10.42 -56.88 -51.66
CA ILE A 10 -11.47 -56.76 -50.62
C ILE A 10 -10.87 -56.45 -49.24
N LEU A 11 -9.70 -57.03 -48.91
CA LEU A 11 -8.99 -56.73 -47.66
C LEU A 11 -8.44 -55.30 -47.61
N PHE A 12 -7.95 -54.76 -48.73
CA PHE A 12 -7.49 -53.37 -48.82
C PHE A 12 -8.64 -52.34 -48.78
N LEU A 13 -9.79 -52.63 -49.39
CA LEU A 13 -10.97 -51.74 -49.34
C LEU A 13 -11.67 -51.75 -47.96
N GLY A 14 -11.67 -52.88 -47.25
CA GLY A 14 -12.20 -52.97 -45.89
C GLY A 14 -11.35 -52.24 -44.84
N THR A 15 -10.02 -52.25 -45.01
CA THR A 15 -9.10 -51.59 -44.08
C THR A 15 -9.06 -50.06 -44.26
N PHE A 16 -9.24 -49.55 -45.49
CA PHE A 16 -9.28 -48.10 -45.72
C PHE A 16 -10.56 -47.43 -45.19
N SER A 17 -11.68 -48.16 -45.15
CA SER A 17 -12.97 -47.63 -44.63
C SER A 17 -13.01 -47.50 -43.10
N LEU A 18 -12.16 -48.24 -42.36
CA LEU A 18 -12.06 -48.15 -40.90
C LEU A 18 -11.17 -46.99 -40.41
N VAL A 19 -10.26 -46.49 -41.26
CA VAL A 19 -9.37 -45.37 -40.92
C VAL A 19 -10.04 -44.01 -41.15
N MET A 20 -11.01 -43.93 -42.07
CA MET A 20 -11.75 -42.68 -42.33
C MET A 20 -12.88 -42.39 -41.34
N SER A 21 -13.38 -43.39 -40.60
CA SER A 21 -14.39 -43.21 -39.54
C SER A 21 -13.80 -42.80 -38.18
N SER A 22 -12.48 -42.79 -38.03
CA SER A 22 -11.79 -42.38 -36.80
C SER A 22 -11.46 -40.88 -36.74
N CYS A 23 -11.68 -40.12 -37.83
CA CYS A 23 -11.44 -38.67 -37.86
C CYS A 23 -12.71 -37.82 -37.67
N SER A 24 -13.92 -38.39 -37.69
CA SER A 24 -15.17 -37.64 -37.46
C SER A 24 -15.68 -37.66 -36.01
N SER A 25 -15.11 -38.50 -35.14
CA SER A 25 -15.42 -38.56 -33.70
C SER A 25 -14.59 -37.59 -32.85
N GLY A 26 -13.64 -36.86 -33.45
CA GLY A 26 -12.74 -35.93 -32.77
C GLY A 26 -13.34 -34.55 -32.44
N TYR A 27 -14.47 -34.17 -33.04
CA TYR A 27 -15.23 -32.99 -32.61
C TYR A 27 -16.13 -33.35 -31.43
N SER A 28 -15.51 -33.73 -30.32
CA SER A 28 -16.20 -33.70 -29.02
C SER A 28 -16.52 -32.23 -28.75
N TYR A 29 -17.79 -31.88 -28.91
CA TYR A 29 -18.31 -30.56 -28.57
C TYR A 29 -17.98 -30.31 -27.09
N LYS A 30 -16.87 -29.60 -26.82
CA LYS A 30 -16.55 -29.13 -25.48
C LYS A 30 -17.70 -28.24 -25.06
N LYS A 31 -18.60 -28.79 -24.24
CA LYS A 31 -19.68 -28.03 -23.63
C LYS A 31 -19.06 -26.77 -23.02
N PRO A 32 -19.58 -25.57 -23.33
CA PRO A 32 -19.08 -24.36 -22.70
C PRO A 32 -19.18 -24.56 -21.19
N GLU A 33 -18.05 -24.36 -20.53
CA GLU A 33 -17.91 -24.48 -19.09
C GLU A 33 -19.04 -23.69 -18.40
N SER A 34 -19.71 -24.34 -17.44
CA SER A 34 -20.79 -23.69 -16.70
C SER A 34 -20.22 -22.55 -15.84
N PHE A 35 -21.05 -21.55 -15.53
CA PHE A 35 -20.66 -20.50 -14.58
C PHE A 35 -20.18 -21.07 -13.25
N GLU A 36 -20.85 -22.12 -12.76
CA GLU A 36 -20.49 -22.82 -11.54
C GLU A 36 -19.08 -23.42 -11.62
N GLU A 37 -18.72 -23.99 -12.76
CA GLU A 37 -17.42 -24.63 -12.99
C GLU A 37 -16.28 -23.62 -13.18
N LYS A 38 -16.60 -22.42 -13.70
CA LYS A 38 -15.69 -21.26 -13.70
C LYS A 38 -15.46 -20.71 -12.29
N ILE A 39 -16.53 -20.65 -11.48
CA ILE A 39 -16.48 -20.16 -10.10
C ILE A 39 -15.77 -21.17 -9.19
N SER A 40 -15.97 -22.47 -9.38
CA SER A 40 -15.30 -23.49 -8.57
C SER A 40 -13.79 -23.58 -8.81
N ARG A 41 -13.33 -23.17 -10.00
CA ARG A 41 -11.91 -22.97 -10.32
C ARG A 41 -11.38 -21.59 -9.95
N TYR A 42 -12.26 -20.66 -9.55
CA TYR A 42 -11.85 -19.35 -9.10
C TYR A 42 -11.28 -19.45 -7.69
N GLU A 43 -9.99 -19.71 -7.61
CA GLU A 43 -9.23 -19.34 -6.42
C GLU A 43 -9.03 -17.82 -6.45
N ALA A 44 -9.62 -17.11 -5.49
CA ALA A 44 -9.37 -15.69 -5.34
C ALA A 44 -7.85 -15.48 -5.18
N ARG A 45 -7.21 -14.93 -6.21
CA ARG A 45 -5.77 -14.62 -6.20
C ARG A 45 -5.37 -13.63 -5.08
N SER A 46 -6.33 -13.07 -4.35
CA SER A 46 -6.11 -12.13 -3.26
C SER A 46 -6.12 -12.83 -1.89
N LEU A 47 -5.12 -13.66 -1.62
CA LEU A 47 -4.69 -13.84 -0.23
C LEU A 47 -4.03 -12.54 0.23
N ASN A 48 -4.82 -11.53 0.59
CA ASN A 48 -4.44 -10.36 1.42
C ASN A 48 -2.94 -9.98 1.38
N THR A 49 -2.40 -9.71 0.19
CA THR A 49 -0.94 -9.58 0.00
C THR A 49 -0.40 -8.27 0.58
N ASN A 50 -1.27 -7.26 0.71
CA ASN A 50 -0.92 -5.89 1.11
C ASN A 50 -1.74 -5.39 2.31
N LEU A 51 -1.85 -6.21 3.38
CA LEU A 51 -2.58 -5.82 4.60
C LEU A 51 -2.02 -4.54 5.23
N VAL A 52 -2.92 -3.57 5.48
CA VAL A 52 -2.61 -2.32 6.17
C VAL A 52 -2.42 -2.57 7.67
N PRO A 53 -1.33 -2.07 8.30
CA PRO A 53 -1.10 -2.20 9.73
C PRO A 53 -2.20 -1.56 10.59
N GLU A 54 -2.46 -2.13 11.77
CA GLU A 54 -3.40 -1.57 12.75
C GLU A 54 -2.77 -0.42 13.54
N VAL A 55 -3.00 0.83 13.12
CA VAL A 55 -2.54 2.01 13.86
C VAL A 55 -3.44 2.30 15.06
N GLN A 56 -2.85 2.43 16.24
CA GLN A 56 -3.59 2.82 17.45
C GLN A 56 -3.85 4.33 17.50
N VAL A 57 -5.07 4.69 17.88
CA VAL A 57 -5.51 6.07 18.04
C VAL A 57 -5.74 6.36 19.52
N SER A 58 -5.19 7.49 20.00
CA SER A 58 -5.37 7.93 21.38
C SER A 58 -6.84 8.08 21.73
N LYS A 59 -7.23 7.57 22.90
CA LYS A 59 -8.63 7.62 23.39
C LYS A 59 -9.10 9.05 23.66
N SER A 60 -8.16 9.96 23.96
CA SER A 60 -8.46 11.36 24.27
C SER A 60 -8.44 12.28 23.06
N PHE A 61 -8.28 11.75 21.83
CA PHE A 61 -8.32 12.61 20.65
C PHE A 61 -9.70 13.23 20.48
N LYS A 62 -9.74 14.56 20.64
CA LYS A 62 -10.84 15.42 20.25
C LYS A 62 -10.26 16.56 19.45
N HIS A 63 -10.69 16.70 18.20
CA HIS A 63 -10.33 17.87 17.42
C HIS A 63 -10.99 19.10 18.08
N THR A 64 -10.18 19.93 18.73
CA THR A 64 -10.63 21.24 19.19
C THR A 64 -10.24 22.24 18.11
N SER A 65 -11.23 22.80 17.42
CA SER A 65 -11.03 23.88 16.45
C SER A 65 -10.69 25.17 17.19
N ARG A 66 -9.59 25.20 17.94
CA ARG A 66 -9.04 26.47 18.43
C ARG A 66 -8.54 27.20 17.19
N LYS A 67 -9.39 28.09 16.66
CA LYS A 67 -8.99 29.17 15.73
C LYS A 67 -7.96 30.03 16.47
N SER A 68 -6.70 29.62 16.44
CA SER A 68 -5.61 30.49 16.81
C SER A 68 -5.63 31.63 15.81
N ARG A 69 -5.94 32.84 16.28
CA ARG A 69 -5.76 34.07 15.51
C ARG A 69 -4.27 34.26 15.32
N GLY A 70 -3.71 33.68 14.26
CA GLY A 70 -2.36 33.96 13.82
C GLY A 70 -2.26 35.36 13.23
N PRO A 71 -1.06 35.98 13.21
CA PRO A 71 -0.82 37.20 12.46
C PRO A 71 -1.28 37.04 11.02
N ALA A 72 -1.79 38.10 10.38
CA ALA A 72 -2.24 38.05 8.98
C ALA A 72 -1.13 37.66 7.98
N SER A 73 0.15 37.71 8.40
CA SER A 73 1.31 37.21 7.66
C SER A 73 1.54 35.70 7.78
N VAL A 74 0.86 35.03 8.71
CA VAL A 74 0.71 33.58 8.75
C VAL A 74 -0.60 33.24 8.04
N THR A 75 -0.71 33.63 6.76
CA THR A 75 -1.48 32.79 5.84
C THR A 75 -0.81 31.43 5.90
N THR A 76 -1.37 30.53 6.72
CA THR A 76 -1.10 29.09 6.67
C THR A 76 -0.99 28.72 5.21
N SER A 77 0.24 28.52 4.75
CA SER A 77 0.63 28.08 3.41
C SER A 77 -0.54 28.22 2.45
N SER A 78 -0.71 29.39 1.83
CA SER A 78 -1.46 29.46 0.57
C SER A 78 -0.77 28.43 -0.30
N SER A 79 -1.34 27.24 -0.33
CA SER A 79 -0.80 26.08 -1.02
C SER A 79 -0.79 26.53 -2.45
N GLU A 80 0.36 26.98 -2.94
CA GLU A 80 0.58 27.20 -4.36
C GLU A 80 -0.03 25.97 -5.03
N ASP A 81 -1.00 26.19 -5.91
CA ASP A 81 -1.62 25.07 -6.61
C ASP A 81 -0.54 24.47 -7.49
N LYS A 82 0.15 23.44 -6.97
CA LYS A 82 1.20 22.70 -7.67
C LYS A 82 0.65 21.87 -8.83
N GLY A 83 -0.60 22.14 -9.25
CA GLY A 83 -1.31 21.45 -10.31
C GLY A 83 -1.80 20.07 -9.90
N TYR A 84 -1.68 19.66 -8.64
CA TYR A 84 -2.06 18.30 -8.20
C TYR A 84 -3.57 18.05 -8.31
N ASN A 85 -4.38 19.10 -8.35
CA ASN A 85 -5.83 19.01 -8.64
C ASN A 85 -6.10 18.32 -9.99
N GLN A 86 -5.17 18.37 -10.95
CA GLN A 86 -5.35 17.79 -12.30
C GLN A 86 -5.31 16.25 -12.33
N TYR A 87 -4.76 15.61 -11.29
CA TYR A 87 -4.69 14.15 -11.26
C TYR A 87 -6.05 13.54 -10.93
N ASN A 88 -6.46 12.50 -11.65
CA ASN A 88 -7.58 11.68 -11.19
C ASN A 88 -7.22 10.97 -9.86
N ASN A 89 -8.23 10.48 -9.15
CA ASN A 89 -8.04 9.88 -7.82
C ASN A 89 -7.06 8.70 -7.82
N LYS A 90 -7.07 7.93 -8.90
CA LYS A 90 -6.19 6.78 -9.11
C LYS A 90 -4.72 7.19 -9.26
N ARG A 91 -4.43 8.19 -10.11
CA ARG A 91 -3.09 8.75 -10.27
C ARG A 91 -2.61 9.42 -8.99
N LEU A 92 -3.48 10.17 -8.31
CA LEU A 92 -3.14 10.78 -7.02
C LEU A 92 -2.78 9.71 -5.99
N TYR A 93 -3.57 8.63 -5.89
CA TYR A 93 -3.28 7.51 -4.99
C TYR A 93 -1.90 6.90 -5.29
N PHE A 94 -1.64 6.55 -6.55
CA PHE A 94 -0.36 5.98 -6.97
C PHE A 94 0.82 6.91 -6.64
N LEU A 95 0.76 8.19 -7.03
CA LEU A 95 1.83 9.15 -6.79
C LEU A 95 2.07 9.39 -5.30
N THR A 96 1.00 9.44 -4.51
CA THR A 96 1.09 9.60 -3.04
C THR A 96 1.75 8.37 -2.42
N LEU A 97 1.30 7.16 -2.78
CA LEU A 97 1.90 5.92 -2.28
C LEU A 97 3.37 5.80 -2.67
N TYR A 98 3.71 6.17 -3.91
CA TYR A 98 5.09 6.16 -4.40
C TYR A 98 5.97 7.17 -3.66
N SER A 99 5.46 8.38 -3.42
CA SER A 99 6.15 9.39 -2.60
C SER A 99 6.40 8.88 -1.18
N GLN A 100 5.40 8.27 -0.55
CA GLN A 100 5.53 7.69 0.79
C GLN A 100 6.53 6.52 0.81
N TYR A 101 6.51 5.67 -0.21
CA TYR A 101 7.49 4.60 -0.38
C TYR A 101 8.92 5.16 -0.42
N GLN A 102 9.16 6.20 -1.22
CA GLN A 102 10.48 6.87 -1.29
C GLN A 102 10.91 7.48 0.05
N GLN A 103 9.97 7.88 0.91
CA GLN A 103 10.28 8.41 2.24
C GLN A 103 10.62 7.32 3.27
N ILE A 104 9.98 6.14 3.17
CA ILE A 104 10.18 5.05 4.11
C ILE A 104 11.35 4.17 3.69
N LYS A 105 11.57 3.98 2.38
CA LYS A 105 12.62 3.13 1.80
C LYS A 105 14.02 3.35 2.41
N PRO A 106 14.50 4.59 2.67
CA PRO A 106 15.82 4.81 3.28
C PRO A 106 15.99 4.24 4.69
N LEU A 107 14.89 3.94 5.39
CA LEU A 107 14.89 3.38 6.74
C LEU A 107 15.00 1.85 6.74
N ALA A 108 14.81 1.22 5.58
CA ALA A 108 14.98 -0.22 5.44
C ALA A 108 16.46 -0.56 5.66
N SER A 109 16.72 -1.53 6.53
CA SER A 109 18.08 -1.98 6.85
C SER A 109 18.66 -2.95 5.81
N ASN A 110 17.83 -3.41 4.87
CA ASN A 110 18.22 -4.35 3.83
C ASN A 110 18.05 -3.74 2.45
N GLU A 111 19.15 -3.59 1.71
CA GLU A 111 19.16 -3.09 0.34
C GLU A 111 18.34 -3.97 -0.61
N SER A 112 18.28 -5.29 -0.37
CA SER A 112 17.48 -6.24 -1.16
C SER A 112 15.97 -5.99 -1.06
N VAL A 113 15.53 -5.23 -0.05
CA VAL A 113 14.12 -4.86 0.19
C VAL A 113 13.81 -3.47 -0.37
N ALA A 114 14.83 -2.64 -0.54
CA ALA A 114 14.76 -1.27 -1.02
C ALA A 114 14.88 -1.23 -2.55
N ILE A 115 14.03 -1.99 -3.25
CA ILE A 115 14.07 -2.13 -4.72
C ILE A 115 13.68 -0.80 -5.40
N GLU A 116 14.31 -0.46 -6.53
CA GLU A 116 13.85 0.65 -7.35
C GLU A 116 12.74 0.20 -8.30
N LEU A 117 11.63 0.93 -8.29
CA LEU A 117 10.60 0.79 -9.30
C LEU A 117 11.13 1.45 -10.58
N ASN A 118 11.44 0.67 -11.61
CA ASN A 118 12.05 1.20 -12.85
C ASN A 118 11.00 1.57 -13.90
N HIS A 119 9.91 0.82 -13.97
CA HIS A 119 8.89 0.95 -15.01
C HIS A 119 7.50 0.85 -14.39
N CYS A 120 6.56 1.61 -14.93
CA CYS A 120 5.18 1.60 -14.47
C CYS A 120 4.20 1.86 -15.64
N PRO A 121 3.83 0.84 -16.43
CA PRO A 121 3.03 1.03 -17.64
C PRO A 121 1.71 1.76 -17.41
N SER A 122 0.96 1.36 -16.37
CA SER A 122 -0.35 1.96 -16.06
C SER A 122 -0.29 3.44 -15.65
N PHE A 123 0.88 3.92 -15.21
CA PHE A 123 1.11 5.28 -14.73
C PHE A 123 2.32 5.95 -15.38
N HIS A 124 2.73 5.50 -16.57
CA HIS A 124 4.04 5.79 -17.15
C HIS A 124 4.39 7.29 -17.16
N THR A 125 3.52 8.13 -17.71
CA THR A 125 3.75 9.58 -17.80
C THR A 125 3.82 10.23 -16.42
N SER A 126 2.90 9.90 -15.52
CA SER A 126 2.88 10.47 -14.16
C SER A 126 4.10 10.04 -13.35
N PHE A 127 4.54 8.80 -13.52
CA PHE A 127 5.72 8.25 -12.88
C PHE A 127 7.01 8.94 -13.36
N LEU A 128 7.17 9.13 -14.68
CA LEU A 128 8.32 9.84 -15.24
C LEU A 128 8.37 11.30 -14.77
N SER A 129 7.26 12.05 -14.90
CA SER A 129 7.20 13.44 -14.46
C SER A 129 7.49 13.62 -12.97
N TYR A 130 7.04 12.67 -12.13
CA TYR A 130 7.36 12.69 -10.71
C TYR A 130 8.86 12.49 -10.45
N ASN A 131 9.51 11.55 -11.14
CA ASN A 131 10.93 11.28 -10.98
C ASN A 131 11.83 12.41 -11.49
N GLU A 132 11.40 13.14 -12.52
CA GLU A 132 12.11 14.32 -13.03
C GLU A 132 12.04 15.50 -12.06
N SER A 133 10.89 15.67 -11.39
CA SER A 133 10.63 16.81 -10.50
C SER A 133 11.04 16.57 -9.05
N SER A 134 11.26 15.32 -8.63
CA SER A 134 11.53 14.97 -7.24
C SER A 134 12.99 14.53 -7.04
N PRO A 135 13.78 15.19 -6.16
CA PRO A 135 15.15 14.81 -5.92
C PRO A 135 15.24 13.41 -5.27
N LYS A 136 16.06 12.53 -5.84
CA LYS A 136 16.36 11.22 -5.26
C LYS A 136 17.26 11.38 -4.04
N SER A 137 16.71 11.26 -2.83
CA SER A 137 17.50 11.19 -1.59
C SER A 137 17.79 9.73 -1.24
N THR A 138 18.93 9.21 -1.71
CA THR A 138 19.30 7.78 -1.59
C THR A 138 20.13 7.42 -0.37
N SER A 139 20.43 8.35 0.54
CA SER A 139 21.23 8.01 1.73
C SER A 139 20.44 7.08 2.66
N ALA A 140 20.91 5.85 2.86
CA ALA A 140 20.40 4.96 3.90
C ALA A 140 20.43 5.65 5.27
N ARG A 141 19.39 5.43 6.08
CA ARG A 141 19.22 6.03 7.40
C ARG A 141 18.98 4.97 8.43
N ASP A 142 19.81 4.98 9.48
CA ASP A 142 19.57 4.12 10.62
C ASP A 142 18.34 4.62 11.41
N TYR A 143 17.42 3.71 11.72
CA TYR A 143 16.30 4.00 12.60
C TYR A 143 16.81 4.22 14.03
N LYS A 144 16.52 5.39 14.61
CA LYS A 144 16.75 5.71 16.02
C LYS A 144 15.51 5.46 16.86
N MET A 145 15.67 4.72 17.96
CA MET A 145 14.61 4.52 18.96
C MET A 145 14.21 5.86 19.60
N PRO A 146 12.90 6.13 19.74
CA PRO A 146 12.41 7.42 20.22
C PRO A 146 12.54 7.62 21.74
N PHE A 147 12.65 6.54 22.52
CA PHE A 147 12.79 6.57 23.97
C PHE A 147 13.93 5.67 24.45
N LYS A 148 14.47 6.00 25.63
CA LYS A 148 15.58 5.27 26.27
C LYS A 148 15.12 4.10 27.14
N SER A 149 13.92 4.22 27.73
CA SER A 149 13.40 3.29 28.74
C SER A 149 12.26 2.45 28.16
N MET A 150 12.32 1.13 28.37
CA MET A 150 11.39 0.15 27.80
C MET A 150 10.03 0.15 28.51
N GLU A 151 9.96 0.73 29.71
CA GLU A 151 8.72 0.93 30.47
C GLU A 151 7.70 1.74 29.66
N SER A 152 8.19 2.64 28.79
CA SER A 152 7.35 3.44 27.89
C SER A 152 6.48 2.62 26.95
N LEU A 153 6.86 1.37 26.64
CA LEU A 153 6.07 0.46 25.80
C LEU A 153 4.77 0.00 26.46
N ARG A 154 4.69 0.03 27.81
CA ARG A 154 3.51 -0.41 28.55
C ARG A 154 2.43 0.67 28.63
N ASP A 155 2.80 1.93 28.38
CA ASP A 155 1.86 3.04 28.32
C ASP A 155 1.19 3.10 26.94
N ALA A 156 -0.05 2.59 26.88
CA ALA A 156 -0.84 2.53 25.66
C ALA A 156 -1.07 3.91 25.02
N ASP A 157 -1.23 4.97 25.81
CA ASP A 157 -1.52 6.31 25.30
C ASP A 157 -0.26 6.96 24.71
N ASN A 158 0.88 6.81 25.38
CA ASN A 158 2.18 7.24 24.85
C ASN A 158 2.53 6.50 23.55
N MET A 159 2.26 5.18 23.51
CA MET A 159 2.57 4.36 22.34
C MET A 159 1.79 4.75 21.08
N THR A 160 0.65 5.42 21.21
CA THR A 160 -0.07 5.94 20.04
C THR A 160 0.74 6.97 19.23
N ARG A 161 1.83 7.52 19.77
CA ARG A 161 2.74 8.44 19.08
C ARG A 161 3.77 7.74 18.21
N TYR A 162 3.94 6.43 18.37
CA TYR A 162 4.97 5.65 17.69
C TYR A 162 4.33 4.50 16.88
N PRO A 163 3.62 4.81 15.77
CA PRO A 163 2.99 3.83 14.88
C PRO A 163 3.93 2.73 14.39
N GLU A 164 5.23 2.98 14.31
CA GLU A 164 6.25 2.01 13.92
C GLU A 164 6.30 0.76 14.83
N PHE A 165 5.87 0.86 16.10
CA PHE A 165 5.79 -0.29 17.01
C PHE A 165 4.53 -1.16 16.80
N PHE A 166 3.55 -0.65 16.04
CA PHE A 166 2.37 -1.42 15.66
C PHE A 166 2.51 -2.10 14.30
N LEU A 167 3.68 -1.98 13.66
CA LEU A 167 3.95 -2.70 12.43
C LEU A 167 3.98 -4.23 12.69
N PRO A 168 3.42 -5.03 11.77
CA PRO A 168 3.46 -6.47 11.87
C PRO A 168 4.88 -6.98 11.59
N VAL A 169 5.26 -8.05 12.29
CA VAL A 169 6.52 -8.76 12.02
C VAL A 169 6.36 -9.90 11.00
N SER A 170 5.19 -10.02 10.38
CA SER A 170 4.87 -11.02 9.36
C SER A 170 4.34 -10.38 8.08
N ARG A 171 4.58 -11.05 6.95
CA ARG A 171 4.05 -10.63 5.64
C ARG A 171 2.55 -10.91 5.51
N SER A 172 2.09 -12.07 5.96
CA SER A 172 0.72 -12.54 5.71
C SER A 172 -0.30 -12.15 6.80
N SER A 173 0.13 -11.46 7.85
CA SER A 173 -0.74 -11.13 8.99
C SER A 173 -0.46 -9.72 9.53
N THR A 174 -1.47 -9.11 10.15
CA THR A 174 -1.35 -7.86 10.93
C THR A 174 -0.80 -8.10 12.34
N ARG A 175 -0.68 -9.36 12.76
CA ARG A 175 -0.16 -9.79 14.06
C ARG A 175 0.79 -11.00 13.95
N PRO A 176 1.75 -11.16 14.88
CA PRO A 176 2.05 -10.25 15.98
C PRO A 176 2.70 -8.93 15.53
N ARG A 177 2.54 -7.87 16.32
CA ARG A 177 3.20 -6.58 16.12
C ARG A 177 4.49 -6.51 16.90
N VAL A 178 5.36 -5.55 16.57
CA VAL A 178 6.61 -5.32 17.29
C VAL A 178 6.37 -5.15 18.80
N ILE A 179 5.38 -4.34 19.18
CA ILE A 179 5.03 -4.09 20.59
C ILE A 179 4.60 -5.37 21.33
N ASP A 180 3.84 -6.25 20.66
CA ASP A 180 3.31 -7.46 21.28
C ASP A 180 4.46 -8.40 21.68
N ILE A 181 5.45 -8.55 20.79
CA ILE A 181 6.65 -9.37 21.03
C ILE A 181 7.56 -8.69 22.06
N ALA A 182 7.79 -7.39 21.92
CA ALA A 182 8.69 -6.65 22.82
C ALA A 182 8.24 -6.72 24.28
N ILE A 183 6.92 -6.63 24.53
CA ILE A 183 6.34 -6.74 25.88
C ILE A 183 6.32 -8.20 26.35
N LYS A 184 5.87 -9.14 25.51
CA LYS A 184 5.73 -10.55 25.87
C LYS A 184 7.08 -11.16 26.27
N ASP A 185 8.13 -10.86 25.51
CA ASP A 185 9.44 -11.49 25.67
C ASP A 185 10.42 -10.61 26.49
N ASN A 186 9.95 -9.49 27.02
CA ASN A 186 10.75 -8.48 27.75
C ASN A 186 12.06 -8.14 27.03
N LEU A 187 11.96 -7.77 25.74
CA LEU A 187 13.13 -7.50 24.92
C LEU A 187 13.91 -6.27 25.40
N SER A 188 15.23 -6.28 25.20
CA SER A 188 16.08 -5.11 25.41
C SER A 188 15.86 -4.07 24.31
N ALA A 189 16.20 -2.81 24.58
CA ALA A 189 16.07 -1.72 23.60
C ALA A 189 16.79 -2.00 22.27
N SER A 190 17.95 -2.69 22.29
CA SER A 190 18.67 -3.08 21.06
C SER A 190 17.90 -4.11 20.25
N LYS A 191 17.40 -5.17 20.90
CA LYS A 191 16.61 -6.21 20.22
C LYS A 191 15.29 -5.66 19.68
N THR A 192 14.64 -4.76 20.42
CA THR A 192 13.42 -4.08 19.95
C THR A 192 13.72 -3.17 18.76
N LYS A 193 14.85 -2.45 18.75
CA LYS A 193 15.29 -1.66 17.59
C LYS A 193 15.45 -2.52 16.34
N GLU A 194 16.10 -3.68 16.47
CA GLU A 194 16.24 -4.65 15.37
C GLU A 194 14.88 -5.19 14.89
N LEU A 195 13.97 -5.45 15.83
CA LEU A 195 12.62 -5.90 15.50
C LEU A 195 11.82 -4.83 14.75
N VAL A 196 11.90 -3.55 15.16
CA VAL A 196 11.31 -2.42 14.43
C VAL A 196 11.88 -2.33 13.02
N LYS A 197 13.20 -2.43 12.86
CA LYS A 197 13.84 -2.42 11.53
C LYS A 197 13.35 -3.55 10.64
N SER A 198 13.22 -4.76 11.18
CA SER A 198 12.67 -5.90 10.46
C SER A 198 11.22 -5.65 10.02
N ALA A 199 10.39 -5.11 10.91
CA ALA A 199 9.00 -4.75 10.59
C ALA A 199 8.91 -3.63 9.54
N ILE A 200 9.79 -2.63 9.57
CA ILE A 200 9.91 -1.60 8.53
C ILE A 200 10.28 -2.25 7.19
N ASN A 201 11.24 -3.19 7.16
CA ASN A 201 11.58 -3.91 5.93
C ASN A 201 10.35 -4.64 5.36
N ILE A 202 9.59 -5.33 6.20
CA ILE A 202 8.35 -6.01 5.77
C ILE A 202 7.35 -5.00 5.20
N HIS A 203 7.17 -3.86 5.86
CA HIS A 203 6.25 -2.81 5.42
C HIS A 203 6.66 -2.18 4.09
N VAL A 204 7.95 -1.92 3.90
CA VAL A 204 8.52 -1.43 2.63
C VAL A 204 8.32 -2.45 1.52
N ALA A 205 8.54 -3.74 1.79
CA ALA A 205 8.31 -4.81 0.81
C ALA A 205 6.83 -4.90 0.39
N LYS A 206 5.89 -4.80 1.33
CA LYS A 206 4.45 -4.76 1.04
C LYS A 206 4.07 -3.55 0.20
N THR A 207 4.55 -2.37 0.60
CA THR A 207 4.30 -1.13 -0.13
C THR A 207 4.84 -1.22 -1.56
N TYR A 208 6.03 -1.80 -1.74
CA TYR A 208 6.58 -2.07 -3.07
C TYR A 208 5.72 -3.06 -3.87
N SER A 209 5.27 -4.16 -3.25
CA SER A 209 4.38 -5.13 -3.90
C SER A 209 3.08 -4.49 -4.37
N GLU A 210 2.49 -3.58 -3.58
CA GLU A 210 1.31 -2.82 -3.98
C GLU A 210 1.61 -1.87 -5.16
N LEU A 211 2.75 -1.19 -5.14
CA LEU A 211 3.18 -0.34 -6.24
C LEU A 211 3.38 -1.13 -7.55
N THR A 212 3.98 -2.32 -7.47
CA THR A 212 4.12 -3.22 -8.61
C THR A 212 2.74 -3.65 -9.15
N GLU A 213 1.83 -4.06 -8.27
CA GLU A 213 0.44 -4.41 -8.64
C GLU A 213 -0.27 -3.25 -9.34
N LEU A 214 -0.14 -2.04 -8.81
CA LEU A 214 -0.67 -0.81 -9.43
C LEU A 214 -0.04 -0.56 -10.80
N CYS A 215 1.27 -0.77 -10.95
CA CYS A 215 1.94 -0.56 -12.23
C CYS A 215 1.51 -1.55 -13.31
N GLU A 216 1.34 -2.81 -12.94
CA GLU A 216 0.94 -3.89 -13.85
C GLU A 216 -0.54 -3.85 -14.20
N THR A 217 -1.42 -3.62 -13.22
CA THR A 217 -2.87 -3.76 -13.39
C THR A 217 -3.63 -2.44 -13.39
N GLY A 218 -3.01 -1.34 -12.96
CA GLY A 218 -3.66 -0.05 -12.79
C GLY A 218 -4.60 0.02 -11.59
N SER A 219 -4.61 -0.97 -10.70
CA SER A 219 -5.41 -0.97 -9.47
C SER A 219 -4.77 -1.84 -8.39
N SER A 220 -5.25 -1.72 -7.16
CA SER A 220 -4.92 -2.63 -6.06
C SER A 220 -6.13 -2.76 -5.14
N SER A 221 -6.18 -3.82 -4.33
CA SER A 221 -7.23 -3.97 -3.31
C SER A 221 -7.30 -2.75 -2.37
N ASN A 222 -6.14 -2.21 -1.98
CA ASN A 222 -6.06 -1.03 -1.12
C ASN A 222 -6.51 0.25 -1.82
N TYR A 223 -6.28 0.39 -3.13
CA TYR A 223 -6.85 1.47 -3.93
C TYR A 223 -8.38 1.44 -3.90
N TYR A 224 -9.00 0.26 -4.07
CA TYR A 224 -10.47 0.16 -4.00
C TYR A 224 -11.00 0.46 -2.60
N ILE A 225 -10.30 0.07 -1.53
CA ILE A 225 -10.66 0.47 -0.15
C ILE A 225 -10.64 2.00 -0.02
N TYR A 226 -9.60 2.66 -0.53
CA TYR A 226 -9.50 4.12 -0.55
C TYR A 226 -10.61 4.79 -1.38
N GLU A 227 -10.90 4.26 -2.57
CA GLU A 227 -11.94 4.77 -3.46
C GLU A 227 -13.34 4.63 -2.84
N ASN A 228 -13.62 3.49 -2.22
CA ASN A 228 -14.85 3.23 -1.48
C ASN A 228 -15.00 4.19 -0.30
N LEU A 229 -13.93 4.42 0.46
CA LEU A 229 -13.92 5.37 1.57
C LEU A 229 -14.24 6.78 1.09
N MET A 230 -13.59 7.23 0.01
CA MET A 230 -13.84 8.55 -0.56
C MET A 230 -15.28 8.69 -1.07
N THR A 231 -15.80 7.66 -1.73
CA THR A 231 -17.18 7.63 -2.22
C THR A 231 -18.16 7.70 -1.05
N HIS A 232 -17.89 6.95 0.03
CA HIS A 232 -18.73 6.97 1.23
C HIS A 232 -18.79 8.36 1.85
N ILE A 233 -17.64 9.03 2.03
CA ILE A 233 -17.56 10.39 2.59
C ILE A 233 -18.33 11.39 1.74
N LYS A 234 -18.26 11.27 0.41
CA LYS A 234 -18.88 12.22 -0.53
C LYS A 234 -20.38 12.01 -0.72
N THR A 235 -20.88 10.78 -0.55
CA THR A 235 -22.27 10.42 -0.87
C THR A 235 -23.16 10.26 0.35
N ARG A 236 -22.60 10.00 1.53
CA ARG A 236 -23.33 9.80 2.78
C ARG A 236 -22.90 10.83 3.81
N ASP A 237 -22.33 10.37 4.92
CA ASP A 237 -21.91 11.20 6.03
C ASP A 237 -20.42 11.52 5.95
N LYS A 238 -20.10 12.79 6.21
CA LYS A 238 -18.73 13.22 6.42
C LYS A 238 -18.16 12.47 7.62
N ILE A 239 -16.90 12.07 7.53
CA ILE A 239 -16.22 11.44 8.66
C ILE A 239 -16.03 12.46 9.78
N SER A 240 -16.46 12.10 10.98
CA SER A 240 -16.30 12.90 12.19
C SER A 240 -14.82 13.00 12.60
N ALA A 241 -14.45 14.17 13.15
CA ALA A 241 -13.12 14.45 13.66
C ALA A 241 -12.89 13.84 15.06
N ASP A 242 -13.14 12.54 15.19
CA ASP A 242 -13.07 11.77 16.43
C ASP A 242 -12.17 10.53 16.29
N GLN A 243 -12.14 9.69 17.33
CA GLN A 243 -11.36 8.47 17.33
C GLN A 243 -11.82 7.46 16.26
N ILE A 244 -13.13 7.39 15.97
CA ILE A 244 -13.71 6.46 15.00
C ILE A 244 -13.33 6.90 13.59
N GLY A 245 -13.40 8.20 13.30
CA GLY A 245 -13.00 8.77 12.04
C GLY A 245 -11.51 8.56 11.76
N LEU A 246 -10.64 8.82 12.74
CA LEU A 246 -9.21 8.52 12.60
C LEU A 246 -8.93 7.02 12.37
N LYS A 247 -9.57 6.14 13.15
CA LYS A 247 -9.44 4.69 12.95
C LYS A 247 -9.88 4.27 11.56
N THR A 248 -10.93 4.90 11.03
CA THR A 248 -11.42 4.64 9.67
C THR A 248 -10.41 5.08 8.62
N LEU A 249 -9.81 6.28 8.75
CA LEU A 249 -8.76 6.75 7.85
C LEU A 249 -7.54 5.82 7.85
N PHE A 250 -7.07 5.41 9.03
CA PHE A 250 -5.89 4.54 9.17
C PHE A 250 -6.08 3.10 8.68
N LYS A 251 -7.29 2.69 8.29
CA LYS A 251 -7.50 1.44 7.54
C LYS A 251 -6.98 1.52 6.10
N THR A 252 -6.65 2.70 5.61
CA THR A 252 -6.07 2.90 4.27
C THR A 252 -4.56 3.00 4.35
N THR A 253 -3.88 2.49 3.31
CA THR A 253 -2.41 2.51 3.22
C THR A 253 -1.86 3.94 3.31
N LEU A 254 -2.49 4.90 2.61
CA LEU A 254 -2.01 6.28 2.56
C LEU A 254 -1.95 6.93 3.94
N PHE A 255 -3.03 6.88 4.73
CA PHE A 255 -3.05 7.53 6.04
C PHE A 255 -2.21 6.76 7.07
N SER A 256 -2.15 5.43 6.99
CA SER A 256 -1.24 4.64 7.83
C SER A 256 0.21 5.05 7.58
N ASN A 257 0.60 5.21 6.32
CA ASN A 257 1.93 5.68 5.93
C ASN A 257 2.19 7.13 6.32
N MET A 258 1.20 8.02 6.23
CA MET A 258 1.31 9.40 6.74
C MET A 258 1.62 9.41 8.24
N ALA A 259 0.92 8.59 9.03
CA ALA A 259 1.18 8.46 10.47
C ALA A 259 2.60 7.94 10.74
N LEU A 260 3.01 6.88 10.03
CA LEU A 260 4.33 6.27 10.15
C LEU A 260 5.46 7.26 9.81
N THR A 261 5.39 7.88 8.63
CA THR A 261 6.41 8.82 8.16
C THR A 261 6.50 10.06 9.06
N THR A 262 5.37 10.57 9.54
CA THR A 262 5.34 11.74 10.44
C THR A 262 6.00 11.42 11.78
N SER A 263 5.69 10.26 12.39
CA SER A 263 6.33 9.80 13.62
C SER A 263 7.84 9.68 13.45
N ILE A 264 8.28 8.98 12.40
CA ILE A 264 9.70 8.73 12.18
C ILE A 264 10.45 10.05 11.91
N LYS A 265 9.92 10.93 11.06
CA LYS A 265 10.57 12.24 10.78
C LYS A 265 10.76 13.08 12.04
N ARG A 266 9.79 13.09 12.96
CA ARG A 266 9.88 13.83 14.22
C ARG A 266 11.03 13.32 15.10
N ASN A 267 11.20 12.02 15.18
CA ASN A 267 12.20 11.38 16.04
C ASN A 267 13.59 11.32 15.38
N GLN A 268 13.64 11.23 14.05
CA GLN A 268 14.87 11.33 13.26
C GLN A 268 15.21 12.79 12.97
N ARG A 269 15.69 13.55 13.98
CA ARG A 269 16.15 14.94 13.79
C ARG A 269 17.02 15.06 12.54
N GLN A 270 16.45 15.58 11.45
CA GLN A 270 17.22 16.01 10.30
C GLN A 270 17.87 17.33 10.69
N LYS A 271 19.19 17.32 10.92
CA LYS A 271 19.97 18.55 10.83
C LYS A 271 20.00 18.95 9.35
N SER A 272 18.97 19.62 8.85
CA SER A 272 19.08 20.29 7.56
C SER A 272 18.55 21.71 7.67
N ARG A 273 19.42 22.66 7.34
CA ARG A 273 19.03 23.95 6.79
C ARG A 273 18.64 23.65 5.34
N GLY A 274 17.41 23.21 5.13
CA GLY A 274 16.87 22.97 3.79
C GLY A 274 16.42 24.28 3.16
N ILE A 275 16.81 24.51 1.90
CA ILE A 275 16.27 25.61 1.09
C ILE A 275 14.75 25.39 0.95
N ALA A 276 13.94 26.42 1.19
CA ALA A 276 12.49 26.34 1.26
C ALA A 276 11.80 25.80 -0.02
N SER A 277 12.52 25.74 -1.15
CA SER A 277 12.01 25.28 -2.45
C SER A 277 11.93 23.75 -2.61
N VAL A 278 12.46 22.95 -1.68
CA VAL A 278 12.38 21.46 -1.73
C VAL A 278 11.01 20.93 -1.22
N GLY A 279 10.02 21.81 -1.06
CA GLY A 279 8.68 21.49 -0.53
C GLY A 279 7.73 20.73 -1.46
N GLY A 280 8.20 20.15 -2.58
CA GLY A 280 7.36 19.45 -3.57
C GLY A 280 6.54 18.29 -2.98
N GLN A 281 7.13 17.54 -2.05
CA GLN A 281 6.56 16.26 -1.57
C GLN A 281 5.35 16.40 -0.63
N TYR A 282 5.24 17.50 0.12
CA TYR A 282 4.13 17.74 1.05
C TYR A 282 2.78 17.94 0.35
N GLY A 283 2.77 18.31 -0.94
CA GLY A 283 1.54 18.65 -1.63
C GLY A 283 0.69 17.44 -2.03
N LEU A 284 1.26 16.25 -2.22
CA LEU A 284 0.47 15.05 -2.57
C LEU A 284 -0.38 14.56 -1.40
N ASP A 285 0.22 14.45 -0.21
CA ASP A 285 -0.50 14.07 1.02
C ASP A 285 -1.59 15.11 1.35
N GLN A 286 -1.28 16.41 1.21
CA GLN A 286 -2.25 17.50 1.41
C GLN A 286 -3.40 17.44 0.41
N GLU A 287 -3.13 17.14 -0.86
CA GLU A 287 -4.16 17.02 -1.88
C GLU A 287 -5.10 15.83 -1.58
N VAL A 288 -4.57 14.71 -1.08
CA VAL A 288 -5.39 13.57 -0.61
C VAL A 288 -6.28 13.99 0.56
N ILE A 289 -5.72 14.68 1.56
CA ILE A 289 -6.47 15.18 2.73
C ILE A 289 -7.58 16.14 2.32
N LYS A 290 -7.28 17.06 1.41
CA LYS A 290 -8.20 18.05 0.85
C LYS A 290 -9.35 17.37 0.11
N ARG A 291 -9.07 16.39 -0.76
CA ARG A 291 -10.10 15.67 -1.54
C ARG A 291 -11.04 14.81 -0.72
N LEU A 292 -10.56 14.33 0.43
CA LEU A 292 -11.36 13.58 1.40
C LEU A 292 -12.08 14.49 2.40
N GLU A 293 -11.89 15.81 2.33
CA GLU A 293 -12.49 16.79 3.24
C GLU A 293 -12.19 16.53 4.73
N VAL A 294 -10.98 16.04 5.02
CA VAL A 294 -10.55 15.71 6.39
C VAL A 294 -9.37 16.58 6.89
N PRO A 295 -9.39 17.92 6.74
CA PRO A 295 -8.25 18.78 7.11
C PRO A 295 -7.86 18.67 8.59
N TRP A 296 -8.82 18.30 9.46
CA TRP A 296 -8.60 18.07 10.88
C TRP A 296 -7.61 16.94 11.19
N VAL A 297 -7.34 16.03 10.23
CA VAL A 297 -6.37 14.94 10.38
C VAL A 297 -4.93 15.46 10.51
N GLU A 298 -4.63 16.60 9.90
CA GLU A 298 -3.31 17.22 9.99
C GLU A 298 -2.99 17.60 11.43
N SER A 299 -4.00 18.11 12.16
CA SER A 299 -3.85 18.42 13.58
C SER A 299 -3.44 17.18 14.38
N TYR A 300 -3.99 16.01 14.06
CA TYR A 300 -3.59 14.76 14.71
C TYR A 300 -2.13 14.38 14.37
N LEU A 301 -1.78 14.37 13.08
CA LEU A 301 -0.44 14.03 12.62
C LEU A 301 0.63 14.98 13.22
N GLN A 302 0.32 16.26 13.31
CA GLN A 302 1.20 17.30 13.85
C GLN A 302 1.24 17.36 15.38
N SER A 303 0.13 17.08 16.08
CA SER A 303 0.02 17.20 17.55
C SER A 303 0.85 16.18 18.35
N LYS A 304 1.34 15.14 17.69
CA LYS A 304 2.10 14.07 18.34
C LYS A 304 3.59 14.37 18.41
#